data_AF-A0A1J4RT91-F1
#
_entry.id   AF-A0A1J4RT91-F1
#
_cell.length_a   1.000
_cell.length_b   1.000
_cell.length_c   1.000
_cell.angle_alpha   90.00
_cell.angle_beta   90.00
_cell.angle_gamma   90.00
#
_symmetry.space_group_name_H-M   'P 1'
#
loop_
_entity.id
_entity.type
_entity.pdbx_description
1 polymer ?
#
loop_
_entity_poly.entity_id
_entity_poly.type
_entity_poly.pdbx_seq_one_letter_code
_entity_poly.pdbx_strand_id
1 'polypeptide(L)'
;MSDDRQYVIIEIINTPPGDAPEELRQRWIGCCFLALGPIERPKVGILSQEANLQDKVISYEAIPGVAFAALKKHDPEAEQQWRNLAPYLFGNDVKGTIGFDESCCKILRQAR
;
A
#
# COMPACT_ATOMS: atom_id res chain seq x y z
N MET A 1 -10.72 -21.46 8.13
CA MET A 1 -10.79 -20.55 6.98
C MET A 1 -9.53 -20.80 6.17
N SER A 2 -9.66 -21.22 4.92
CA SER A 2 -8.51 -21.42 4.05
C SER A 2 -7.77 -20.10 3.89
N ASP A 3 -6.45 -20.17 4.00
CA ASP A 3 -5.59 -19.02 3.82
C ASP A 3 -5.41 -18.76 2.32
N ASP A 4 -6.41 -18.13 1.70
CA ASP A 4 -6.44 -17.84 0.26
C ASP A 4 -5.52 -16.67 -0.13
N ARG A 5 -4.65 -16.24 0.80
CA ARG A 5 -3.65 -15.21 0.55
C ARG A 5 -2.66 -15.70 -0.50
N GLN A 6 -2.55 -14.94 -1.56
CA GLN A 6 -1.63 -15.21 -2.66
C GLN A 6 -0.83 -13.97 -2.99
N TYR A 7 0.34 -14.18 -3.57
CA TYR A 7 1.09 -13.07 -4.13
C TYR A 7 0.46 -12.66 -5.45
N VAL A 8 0.20 -11.37 -5.63
CA VAL A 8 -0.37 -10.77 -6.84
C VAL A 8 0.45 -9.56 -7.24
N ILE A 9 0.48 -9.25 -8.54
CA ILE A 9 0.93 -7.94 -9.00
C ILE A 9 -0.31 -7.06 -9.10
N ILE A 10 -0.31 -5.96 -8.36
CA ILE A 10 -1.36 -4.94 -8.42
C ILE A 10 -0.86 -3.68 -9.13
N GLU A 11 -1.80 -2.93 -9.68
CA GLU A 11 -1.66 -1.54 -10.12
C GLU A 11 -2.58 -0.67 -9.25
N ILE A 12 -2.08 0.46 -8.76
CA ILE A 12 -2.91 1.45 -8.07
C ILE A 12 -3.62 2.31 -9.12
N ILE A 13 -4.95 2.28 -9.16
CA ILE A 13 -5.77 2.93 -10.20
C ILE A 13 -6.55 4.13 -9.70
N ASN A 14 -6.74 4.27 -8.38
CA ASN A 14 -7.39 5.40 -7.74
C ASN A 14 -6.54 5.89 -6.56
N THR A 15 -6.84 7.07 -6.04
CA THR A 15 -6.18 7.60 -4.84
C THR A 15 -6.42 6.66 -3.66
N PRO A 16 -5.36 6.09 -3.04
CA PRO A 16 -5.54 5.26 -1.84
C PRO A 16 -6.16 6.09 -0.70
N PRO A 17 -7.06 5.52 0.12
CA PRO A 17 -7.58 6.21 1.30
C PRO A 17 -6.49 6.43 2.36
N GLY A 18 -6.67 7.39 3.27
CA GLY A 18 -5.76 7.61 4.41
C GLY A 18 -5.56 9.07 4.79
N ASP A 19 -4.77 9.28 5.83
CA ASP A 19 -4.58 10.59 6.47
C ASP A 19 -3.40 11.36 5.89
N ALA A 20 -2.58 10.71 5.06
CA ALA A 20 -1.53 11.40 4.31
C ALA A 20 -2.12 12.48 3.38
N PRO A 21 -1.37 13.57 3.10
CA PRO A 21 -1.81 14.61 2.17
C PRO A 21 -2.29 14.02 0.84
N GLU A 22 -3.45 14.48 0.35
CA GLU A 22 -4.08 13.90 -0.83
C GLU A 22 -3.18 13.91 -2.06
N GLU A 23 -2.48 15.02 -2.30
CA GLU A 23 -1.52 15.17 -3.40
C GLU A 23 -0.45 14.06 -3.37
N LEU A 24 0.02 13.71 -2.17
CA LEU A 24 1.02 12.67 -1.96
C LEU A 24 0.42 11.26 -2.10
N ARG A 25 -0.85 11.06 -1.72
CA ARG A 25 -1.60 9.81 -1.96
C ARG A 25 -1.84 9.60 -3.46
N GLN A 26 -2.16 10.65 -4.21
CA GLN A 26 -2.39 10.58 -5.66
C GLN A 26 -1.14 10.13 -6.43
N ARG A 27 0.08 10.42 -5.93
CA ARG A 27 1.34 9.97 -6.56
C ARG A 27 1.54 8.45 -6.59
N TRP A 28 0.72 7.69 -5.86
CA TRP A 28 0.72 6.24 -5.97
C TRP A 28 0.01 5.72 -7.23
N ILE A 29 -0.88 6.51 -7.84
CA ILE A 29 -1.64 6.09 -9.03
C ILE A 29 -0.67 5.76 -10.16
N GLY A 30 -0.83 4.57 -10.75
CA GLY A 30 0.06 4.02 -11.78
C GLY A 30 1.23 3.19 -11.22
N CYS A 31 1.45 3.17 -9.90
CA CYS A 31 2.44 2.29 -9.29
C CYS A 31 2.02 0.82 -9.42
N CYS A 32 2.97 -0.02 -9.83
CA CYS A 32 2.78 -1.46 -9.96
C CYS A 32 3.79 -2.21 -9.10
N PHE A 33 3.33 -3.14 -8.26
CA PHE A 33 4.21 -3.92 -7.40
C PHE A 33 3.59 -5.23 -6.93
N LEU A 34 4.44 -6.10 -6.38
CA LEU A 34 4.04 -7.35 -5.75
C LEU A 34 3.42 -7.06 -4.38
N ALA A 35 2.22 -7.60 -4.15
CA ALA A 35 1.50 -7.52 -2.89
C ALA A 35 0.96 -8.89 -2.49
N LEU A 36 0.66 -9.07 -1.20
CA LEU A 36 -0.03 -10.23 -0.65
C LEU A 36 -1.51 -9.88 -0.47
N GLY A 37 -2.39 -10.70 -1.03
CA GLY A 37 -3.83 -10.55 -0.84
C GLY A 37 -4.66 -11.39 -1.82
N PRO A 38 -5.99 -11.25 -1.80
CA PRO A 38 -6.77 -10.36 -0.92
C PRO A 38 -6.68 -10.76 0.57
N ILE A 39 -6.68 -9.77 1.47
CA ILE A 39 -6.71 -9.99 2.94
C ILE A 39 -7.84 -9.14 3.53
N GLU A 40 -8.73 -9.75 4.31
CA GLU A 40 -9.71 -8.98 5.08
C GLU A 40 -9.03 -8.38 6.32
N ARG A 41 -9.02 -7.04 6.42
CA ARG A 41 -8.40 -6.30 7.52
C ARG A 41 -9.28 -5.15 7.98
N PRO A 42 -9.10 -4.64 9.20
CA PRO A 42 -9.61 -3.32 9.57
C PRO A 42 -9.25 -2.28 8.51
N LYS A 43 -10.14 -1.33 8.27
CA LYS A 43 -9.90 -0.23 7.35
C LYS A 43 -8.80 0.65 7.91
N VAL A 44 -7.61 0.54 7.33
CA VAL A 44 -6.45 1.36 7.62
C VAL A 44 -6.02 2.01 6.32
N GLY A 45 -6.11 3.33 6.26
CA GLY A 45 -5.60 4.07 5.11
C GLY A 45 -4.10 4.30 5.22
N ILE A 46 -3.52 4.87 4.17
CA ILE A 46 -2.12 5.27 4.16
C ILE A 46 -1.86 6.29 5.29
N LEU A 47 -0.95 5.94 6.21
CA LEU A 47 -0.60 6.67 7.44
C LEU A 47 -1.73 6.86 8.46
N SER A 48 -2.79 6.04 8.43
CA SER A 48 -3.83 6.15 9.46
C SER A 48 -3.26 5.88 10.85
N GLN A 49 -3.38 6.85 11.76
CA GLN A 49 -2.88 6.74 13.14
C GLN A 49 -3.76 5.82 14.00
N GLU A 50 -5.04 5.70 13.63
CA GLU A 50 -6.01 4.85 14.30
C GLU A 50 -6.61 3.86 13.30
N ALA A 51 -6.57 2.57 13.65
CA ALA A 51 -7.30 1.57 12.89
C ALA A 51 -8.77 1.62 13.32
N ASN A 52 -9.68 1.86 12.38
CA ASN A 52 -11.09 1.60 12.64
C ASN A 52 -11.30 0.08 12.65
N LEU A 53 -11.30 -0.52 13.83
CA LEU A 53 -11.43 -1.96 14.03
C LEU A 53 -12.83 -2.52 13.71
N GLN A 54 -13.82 -1.64 13.53
CA GLN A 54 -15.21 -2.04 13.25
C GLN A 54 -15.45 -2.24 11.76
N ASP A 55 -14.86 -1.40 10.92
CA ASP A 55 -14.97 -1.50 9.47
C ASP A 55 -13.87 -2.39 8.92
N LYS A 56 -14.25 -3.46 8.23
CA LYS A 56 -13.32 -4.32 7.50
C LYS A 56 -13.36 -4.04 6.01
N VAL A 57 -12.19 -4.07 5.38
CA VAL A 57 -12.02 -3.96 3.94
C VAL A 57 -11.13 -5.08 3.43
N ILE A 58 -11.24 -5.39 2.15
CA ILE A 58 -10.26 -6.21 1.47
C ILE A 58 -9.07 -5.33 1.11
N SER A 59 -7.87 -5.77 1.48
CA SER A 59 -6.63 -5.06 1.20
C SER A 59 -5.59 -5.94 0.53
N TYR A 60 -4.66 -5.26 -0.13
CA TYR A 60 -3.41 -5.81 -0.63
C TYR A 60 -2.25 -5.21 0.15
N GLU A 61 -1.45 -6.07 0.77
CA GLU A 61 -0.36 -5.66 1.66
C GLU A 61 0.98 -5.82 0.94
N ALA A 62 1.79 -4.76 0.93
CA ALA A 62 3.14 -4.79 0.39
C ALA A 62 4.17 -4.49 1.47
N ILE A 63 5.35 -5.11 1.36
CA ILE A 63 6.50 -4.73 2.17
C ILE A 63 6.88 -3.29 1.78
N PRO A 64 7.11 -2.37 2.74
CA PRO A 64 7.41 -0.97 2.46
C PRO A 64 8.52 -0.78 1.41
N GLY A 65 9.61 -1.53 1.51
CA GLY A 65 10.69 -1.47 0.52
C GLY A 65 10.26 -1.80 -0.90
N VAL A 66 9.32 -2.73 -1.10
CA VAL A 66 8.79 -3.09 -2.43
C VAL A 66 7.87 -1.98 -2.95
N ALA A 67 6.95 -1.48 -2.12
CA ALA A 67 6.03 -0.41 -2.50
C ALA A 67 6.79 0.88 -2.83
N PHE A 68 7.72 1.31 -1.96
CA PHE A 68 8.49 2.53 -2.18
C PHE A 68 9.52 2.40 -3.30
N ALA A 69 10.04 1.20 -3.61
CA ALA A 69 10.85 1.01 -4.81
C ALA A 69 10.02 1.23 -6.09
N ALA A 70 8.76 0.79 -6.10
CA ALA A 70 7.84 1.06 -7.21
C ALA A 70 7.50 2.55 -7.30
N LEU A 71 7.22 3.19 -6.16
CA LEU A 71 6.99 4.65 -6.13
C LEU A 71 8.20 5.40 -6.63
N LYS A 72 9.41 5.11 -6.15
CA LYS A 72 10.65 5.76 -6.62
C LYS A 72 10.87 5.61 -8.12
N LYS A 73 10.52 4.45 -8.70
CA LYS A 73 10.62 4.22 -10.14
C LYS A 73 9.61 5.04 -10.93
N HIS A 74 8.43 5.25 -10.37
CA HIS A 74 7.35 6.01 -11.00
C HIS A 74 7.51 7.54 -10.81
N ASP A 75 7.75 7.96 -9.58
CA ASP A 75 7.90 9.34 -9.12
C ASP A 75 8.95 9.41 -7.98
N PRO A 76 10.23 9.69 -8.31
CA PRO A 76 11.29 9.81 -7.31
C PRO A 76 11.07 10.95 -6.30
N GLU A 77 10.39 12.03 -6.71
CA GLU A 77 10.12 13.17 -5.85
C GLU A 77 9.10 12.79 -4.77
N ALA A 78 8.04 12.09 -5.16
CA ALA A 78 7.04 11.56 -4.22
C ALA A 78 7.69 10.64 -3.18
N GLU A 79 8.59 9.75 -3.59
CA GLU A 79 9.29 8.87 -2.64
C GLU A 79 10.13 9.66 -1.62
N GLN A 80 10.80 10.72 -2.05
CA GLN A 80 11.57 11.58 -1.15
C GLN A 80 10.66 12.34 -0.17
N GLN A 81 9.50 12.81 -0.63
CA GLN A 81 8.49 13.42 0.24
C GLN A 81 7.97 12.43 1.29
N TRP A 82 7.76 11.17 0.88
CA TRP A 82 7.40 10.08 1.78
C TRP A 82 8.46 9.78 2.85
N ARG A 83 9.75 9.81 2.48
CA ARG A 83 10.86 9.67 3.44
C ARG A 83 10.84 10.74 4.53
N ASN A 84 10.46 11.96 4.16
CA ASN A 84 10.39 13.08 5.09
C ASN A 84 9.15 12.97 5.99
N LEU A 85 8.00 12.56 5.43
CA LEU A 85 6.73 12.48 6.14
C LEU A 85 6.67 11.29 7.11
N ALA A 86 7.18 10.14 6.68
CA ALA A 86 7.09 8.88 7.41
C ALA A 86 8.43 8.13 7.41
N PRO A 87 9.49 8.70 8.03
CA PRO A 87 10.83 8.11 8.02
C PRO A 87 10.89 6.71 8.64
N TYR A 88 9.97 6.42 9.56
CA TYR A 88 9.84 5.12 10.21
C TYR A 88 9.44 3.98 9.25
N LEU A 89 9.01 4.28 8.02
CA LEU A 89 8.74 3.28 6.98
C LEU A 89 9.98 2.90 6.14
N PHE A 90 11.11 3.58 6.33
CA PHE A 90 12.32 3.43 5.51
C PHE A 90 13.53 2.85 6.27
N GLY A 91 13.35 2.46 7.53
CA GLY A 91 14.40 1.87 8.36
C GLY A 91 14.66 0.38 8.09
N ASN A 92 15.78 -0.13 8.60
CA ASN A 92 16.12 -1.56 8.51
C ASN A 92 15.24 -2.44 9.42
N ASP A 93 14.63 -1.85 10.46
CA ASP A 93 13.78 -2.53 11.43
C ASP A 93 12.28 -2.35 11.17
N VAL A 94 11.90 -1.98 9.94
CA VAL A 94 10.50 -1.77 9.58
C VAL A 94 9.76 -3.11 9.66
N LYS A 95 9.05 -3.32 10.78
CA LYS A 95 8.15 -4.45 10.99
C LYS A 95 6.75 -4.00 10.61
N GLY A 96 6.35 -4.27 9.37
CA GLY A 96 5.00 -3.95 8.91
C GLY A 96 4.82 -4.09 7.41
N THR A 97 3.58 -3.90 6.99
CA THR A 97 3.14 -3.83 5.60
C THR A 97 2.43 -2.50 5.36
N ILE A 98 2.47 -2.03 4.12
CA ILE A 98 1.60 -0.95 3.66
C ILE A 98 0.39 -1.61 3.02
N GLY A 99 -0.80 -1.32 3.56
CA GLY A 99 -2.06 -1.79 3.02
C GLY A 99 -2.61 -0.82 1.98
N PHE A 100 -3.11 -1.37 0.87
CA PHE A 100 -3.87 -0.65 -0.13
C PHE A 100 -5.26 -1.30 -0.24
N ASP A 101 -6.31 -0.49 -0.12
CA ASP A 101 -7.71 -0.92 -0.24
C ASP A 101 -7.96 -1.48 -1.65
N GLU A 102 -8.73 -2.57 -1.77
CA GLU A 102 -9.07 -3.14 -3.08
C GLU A 102 -9.74 -2.12 -4.01
N SER A 103 -10.47 -1.14 -3.46
CA SER A 103 -11.16 -0.11 -4.25
C SER A 103 -10.21 0.79 -5.04
N CYS A 104 -8.93 0.85 -4.64
CA CYS A 104 -7.91 1.59 -5.38
C CYS A 104 -6.94 0.69 -6.15
N CYS A 105 -7.15 -0.62 -6.16
CA CYS A 105 -6.23 -1.58 -6.78
C CYS A 105 -6.87 -2.30 -7.96
N LYS A 106 -6.04 -2.65 -8.94
CA LYS A 106 -6.37 -3.59 -10.01
C LYS A 106 -5.35 -4.73 -10.01
N ILE A 107 -5.80 -5.98 -9.94
CA ILE A 107 -4.91 -7.14 -10.11
C ILE A 107 -4.50 -7.23 -11.59
N LEU A 108 -3.21 -7.21 -11.84
CA LEU A 108 -2.64 -7.43 -13.18
C LEU A 108 -2.41 -8.91 -13.46
N ARG A 109 -1.91 -9.66 -12.47
CA ARG A 109 -1.72 -11.12 -12.55
C ARG A 109 -1.45 -11.74 -11.18
N GLN A 110 -1.71 -13.04 -11.07
CA GLN A 110 -1.24 -13.87 -9.95
C GLN A 110 0.26 -14.12 -10.09
N ALA A 111 1.00 -13.97 -8.99
CA ALA A 111 2.39 -14.40 -8.92
C ALA A 111 2.41 -15.90 -8.56
N ARG A 112 2.95 -16.71 -9.47
CA ARG A 112 3.14 -18.15 -9.26
C ARG A 112 4.33 -18.42 -8.34
#